data_AF-A0A2A4N0P9-F1
#
_entry.id   AF-A0A2A4N0P9-F1
#
_cell.length_a   1.000
_cell.length_b   1.000
_cell.length_c   1.000
_cell.angle_alpha   90.00
_cell.angle_beta   90.00
_cell.angle_gamma   90.00
#
_symmetry.space_group_name_H-M   'P 1'
#
loop_
_entity.id
_entity.type
_entity.pdbx_description
1 polymer ?
#
loop_
_entity_poly.entity_id
_entity_poly.type
_entity_poly.pdbx_seq_one_letter_code
_entity_poly.pdbx_strand_id
1 'polypeptide(L)'
;MMDLSSIDGGQVLCSGIVTPWGTPLLAEEYFFFNTAVWNHPRNHDEDERPGYKGGNDITYIKPKNMTQYLGKMANPYRYGYMFEINNAASAEGEELVKHYATGRLSHETAAIMPDMKTVYMSDDDSAKYNHKVYNTASGGVLFKFVSDHKGDLSSGTLYAAKLVQDGTSDPHKTGFNVSWVMLGKSNNAQIGGWIAEYDDVKVSDYVEGQSNYVSNEDINNWAEGKTGKDLNGDGTVGSYKDDRPAFLESRRAAAALGATNEWDKLEGVTSYGSTVYVGASSLSWTMDKTWGDPNWMTGKRDETNGGAIALDKEDCGGVYVANTGADYNITRLEPHVIGKTTADGKCEVDRPANPDNILALAGGVLLIGEDAGKKKHPVDMLWMVK
;
A
#
# COMPACT_ATOMS: atom_id res chain seq x y z
N MET A 1 -8.20 -2.91 -26.71
CA MET A 1 -8.28 -3.14 -25.26
C MET A 1 -7.41 -4.34 -24.99
N MET A 2 -6.49 -4.25 -24.03
CA MET A 2 -5.57 -5.35 -23.70
C MET A 2 -6.33 -6.46 -22.98
N ASP A 3 -6.04 -7.72 -23.30
CA ASP A 3 -6.62 -8.88 -22.62
C ASP A 3 -5.78 -9.22 -21.38
N LEU A 4 -6.40 -9.11 -20.19
CA LEU A 4 -5.76 -9.41 -18.90
C LEU A 4 -6.11 -10.80 -18.37
N SER A 5 -6.77 -11.65 -19.15
CA SER A 5 -7.25 -12.97 -18.72
C SER A 5 -6.12 -13.90 -18.27
N SER A 6 -4.90 -13.76 -18.82
CA SER A 6 -3.74 -14.57 -18.42
C SER A 6 -3.26 -14.34 -16.99
N ILE A 7 -3.71 -13.26 -16.35
CA ILE A 7 -3.40 -12.90 -14.95
C ILE A 7 -4.66 -12.79 -14.08
N ASP A 8 -5.76 -13.45 -14.49
CA ASP A 8 -7.07 -13.41 -13.81
C ASP A 8 -7.69 -11.99 -13.69
N GLY A 9 -7.29 -11.08 -14.58
CA GLY A 9 -7.76 -9.70 -14.64
C GLY A 9 -6.91 -8.70 -13.85
N GLY A 10 -7.18 -7.41 -14.08
CA GLY A 10 -6.62 -6.30 -13.30
C GLY A 10 -7.68 -5.72 -12.36
N GLN A 11 -7.38 -5.61 -11.07
CA GLN A 11 -8.27 -4.99 -10.09
C GLN A 11 -7.81 -3.58 -9.75
N VAL A 12 -8.63 -2.57 -10.11
CA VAL A 12 -8.42 -1.14 -9.76
C VAL A 12 -7.00 -0.68 -10.17
N LEU A 13 -6.81 -0.48 -11.47
CA LEU A 13 -5.54 0.04 -11.97
C LEU A 13 -5.45 1.53 -11.63
N CYS A 14 -4.48 1.92 -10.82
CA CYS A 14 -4.28 3.32 -10.46
C CYS A 14 -3.25 3.98 -11.39
N SER A 15 -1.95 3.84 -11.08
CA SER A 15 -0.87 4.43 -11.86
C SER A 15 0.05 3.37 -12.50
N GLY A 16 1.09 3.84 -13.18
CA GLY A 16 2.12 3.00 -13.77
C GLY A 16 3.34 3.79 -14.19
N ILE A 17 4.46 3.09 -14.30
CA ILE A 17 5.74 3.65 -14.75
C ILE A 17 6.28 2.85 -15.93
N VAL A 18 7.25 3.43 -16.64
CA VAL A 18 8.15 2.65 -17.50
C VAL A 18 9.37 2.31 -16.67
N THR A 19 9.68 1.02 -16.54
CA THR A 19 10.85 0.56 -15.81
C THR A 19 12.14 1.07 -16.46
N PRO A 20 13.26 1.14 -15.72
CA PRO A 20 14.56 1.48 -16.31
C PRO A 20 15.04 0.51 -17.41
N TRP A 21 14.43 -0.67 -17.55
CA TRP A 21 14.69 -1.63 -18.61
C TRP A 21 13.65 -1.59 -19.75
N GLY A 22 12.72 -0.64 -19.73
CA GLY A 22 11.90 -0.27 -20.89
C GLY A 22 10.53 -0.95 -20.99
N THR A 23 10.04 -1.55 -19.92
CA THR A 23 8.73 -2.22 -19.86
C THR A 23 7.72 -1.38 -19.06
N PRO A 24 6.43 -1.36 -19.44
CA PRO A 24 5.38 -0.82 -18.58
C PRO A 24 5.18 -1.68 -17.33
N LEU A 25 5.17 -1.03 -16.17
CA LEU A 25 4.83 -1.61 -14.87
C LEU A 25 3.61 -0.88 -14.32
N LEU A 26 2.50 -1.59 -14.15
CA LEU A 26 1.22 -1.05 -13.71
C LEU A 26 0.94 -1.46 -12.27
N ALA A 27 0.30 -0.57 -11.53
CA ALA A 27 -0.02 -0.77 -10.13
C ALA A 27 -1.51 -1.09 -9.95
N GLU A 28 -1.80 -2.17 -9.21
CA GLU A 28 -3.14 -2.43 -8.70
C GLU A 28 -3.30 -1.80 -7.33
N GLU A 29 -4.19 -0.83 -7.22
CA GLU A 29 -4.61 -0.25 -5.96
C GLU A 29 -5.64 -1.19 -5.32
N TYR A 30 -5.16 -2.09 -4.47
CA TYR A 30 -6.03 -2.95 -3.67
C TYR A 30 -6.55 -2.22 -2.44
N PHE A 31 -7.77 -1.70 -2.50
CA PHE A 31 -8.45 -1.31 -1.28
C PHE A 31 -8.59 -2.51 -0.34
N PHE A 32 -7.98 -2.41 0.83
CA PHE A 32 -7.72 -3.56 1.67
C PHE A 32 -8.99 -4.05 2.36
N PHE A 33 -9.68 -4.94 1.66
CA PHE A 33 -10.80 -5.68 2.20
C PHE A 33 -10.27 -6.73 3.16
N ASN A 34 -10.96 -6.88 4.29
CA ASN A 34 -10.72 -7.95 5.24
C ASN A 34 -10.92 -9.30 4.54
N THR A 35 -9.81 -9.94 4.16
CA THR A 35 -9.83 -11.16 3.34
C THR A 35 -10.71 -12.26 3.94
N ALA A 36 -10.82 -12.33 5.27
CA ALA A 36 -11.67 -13.29 5.99
C ALA A 36 -13.15 -13.25 5.57
N VAL A 37 -13.64 -12.09 5.12
CA VAL A 37 -15.01 -11.95 4.64
C VAL A 37 -15.11 -12.02 3.11
N TRP A 38 -14.06 -12.33 2.34
CA TRP A 38 -14.09 -12.26 0.87
C TRP A 38 -15.12 -13.17 0.22
N ASN A 39 -15.31 -14.38 0.77
CA ASN A 39 -16.35 -15.33 0.35
C ASN A 39 -17.67 -15.19 1.13
N HIS A 40 -17.87 -14.12 1.89
CA HIS A 40 -19.09 -13.90 2.65
C HIS A 40 -20.31 -13.83 1.68
N PRO A 41 -21.42 -14.57 1.94
CA PRO A 41 -22.56 -14.63 1.01
C PRO A 41 -23.29 -13.29 0.82
N ARG A 42 -23.21 -12.41 1.81
CA ARG A 42 -23.67 -11.00 1.77
C ARG A 42 -22.65 -9.98 1.24
N ASN A 43 -21.56 -10.37 0.56
CA ASN A 43 -20.71 -9.43 -0.19
C ASN A 43 -21.39 -8.96 -1.50
N HIS A 44 -22.66 -8.60 -1.39
CA HIS A 44 -23.43 -7.96 -2.42
C HIS A 44 -23.96 -6.67 -1.80
N ASP A 45 -23.68 -5.55 -2.45
CA ASP A 45 -24.56 -4.41 -2.28
C ASP A 45 -25.89 -4.72 -2.99
N GLU A 46 -27.01 -4.26 -2.41
CA GLU A 46 -28.37 -4.49 -2.92
C GLU A 46 -28.64 -3.71 -4.22
N ASP A 47 -27.93 -2.59 -4.46
CA ASP A 47 -28.15 -1.71 -5.60
C ASP A 47 -27.19 -1.98 -6.78
N GLU A 48 -26.11 -2.72 -6.53
CA GLU A 48 -25.09 -3.17 -7.50
C GLU A 48 -24.46 -2.01 -8.30
N ARG A 49 -24.49 -0.78 -7.80
CA ARG A 49 -23.97 0.37 -8.54
C ARG A 49 -22.45 0.41 -8.41
N PRO A 50 -21.71 0.33 -9.54
CA PRO A 50 -20.29 0.60 -9.51
C PRO A 50 -20.04 2.10 -9.25
N GLY A 51 -19.66 2.49 -8.04
CA GLY A 51 -19.29 3.88 -7.74
C GLY A 51 -18.78 4.17 -6.32
N TYR A 52 -17.89 5.16 -6.20
CA TYR A 52 -17.34 5.69 -4.93
C TYR A 52 -18.32 6.61 -4.16
N LYS A 53 -19.56 6.19 -3.90
CA LYS A 53 -20.56 7.09 -3.28
C LYS A 53 -21.31 6.50 -2.10
N GLY A 54 -20.59 6.32 -1.00
CA GLY A 54 -21.14 6.23 0.36
C GLY A 54 -21.87 4.93 0.68
N GLY A 55 -21.85 4.52 1.96
CA GLY A 55 -22.40 3.22 2.37
C GLY A 55 -21.45 2.04 2.10
N ASN A 56 -22.02 0.84 2.06
CA ASN A 56 -21.38 -0.45 1.73
C ASN A 56 -20.85 -0.53 0.27
N ASP A 57 -20.94 0.52 -0.52
CA ASP A 57 -20.50 0.55 -1.92
C ASP A 57 -19.01 0.80 -2.10
N ILE A 58 -18.32 1.29 -1.07
CA ILE A 58 -16.97 1.84 -1.23
C ILE A 58 -15.97 0.79 -1.73
N THR A 59 -16.20 -0.51 -1.53
CA THR A 59 -15.26 -1.56 -1.97
C THR A 59 -15.82 -2.98 -1.99
N TYR A 60 -17.03 -3.19 -1.47
CA TYR A 60 -17.51 -4.52 -1.10
C TYR A 60 -18.15 -5.29 -2.26
N ILE A 61 -18.27 -4.64 -3.44
CA ILE A 61 -18.71 -5.25 -4.70
C ILE A 61 -17.56 -5.87 -5.51
N LYS A 62 -16.29 -5.63 -5.16
CA LYS A 62 -15.14 -6.13 -5.94
C LYS A 62 -15.07 -7.66 -6.02
N PRO A 63 -15.27 -8.44 -4.93
CA PRO A 63 -15.30 -9.89 -5.02
C PRO A 63 -16.36 -10.39 -6.01
N LYS A 64 -17.54 -9.77 -6.00
CA LYS A 64 -18.65 -10.09 -6.90
C LYS A 64 -18.34 -9.75 -8.35
N ASN A 65 -17.87 -8.54 -8.63
CA ASN A 65 -17.53 -8.11 -9.99
C ASN A 65 -16.43 -8.98 -10.60
N MET A 66 -15.38 -9.29 -9.83
CA MET A 66 -14.32 -10.19 -10.30
C MET A 66 -14.84 -11.61 -10.50
N THR A 67 -15.70 -12.11 -9.60
CA THR A 67 -16.33 -13.43 -9.74
C THR A 67 -17.21 -13.52 -11.00
N GLN A 68 -17.97 -12.47 -11.30
CA GLN A 68 -18.78 -12.38 -12.52
C GLN A 68 -17.89 -12.33 -13.77
N TYR A 69 -16.81 -11.54 -13.75
CA TYR A 69 -15.84 -11.46 -14.84
C TYR A 69 -15.18 -12.81 -15.12
N LEU A 70 -14.73 -13.52 -14.08
CA LEU A 70 -14.05 -14.80 -14.22
C LEU A 70 -14.98 -15.99 -14.48
N GLY A 71 -16.28 -15.87 -14.17
CA GLY A 71 -17.23 -16.98 -14.20
C GLY A 71 -17.00 -18.03 -13.09
N LYS A 72 -16.12 -17.74 -12.12
CA LYS A 72 -15.81 -18.54 -10.93
C LYS A 72 -15.49 -17.62 -9.77
N MET A 73 -15.56 -18.11 -8.52
CA MET A 73 -15.22 -17.31 -7.34
C MET A 73 -13.80 -16.73 -7.51
N ALA A 74 -13.68 -15.41 -7.39
CA ALA A 74 -12.39 -14.75 -7.49
C ALA A 74 -11.56 -15.01 -6.23
N ASN A 75 -10.28 -15.35 -6.38
CA ASN A 75 -9.34 -15.48 -5.29
C ASN A 75 -8.75 -14.09 -4.95
N PRO A 76 -8.89 -13.58 -3.71
CA PRO A 76 -8.38 -12.25 -3.34
C PRO A 76 -6.88 -12.13 -3.54
N TYR A 77 -6.13 -13.22 -3.37
CA TYR A 77 -4.68 -13.24 -3.44
C TYR A 77 -4.14 -13.24 -4.88
N ARG A 78 -5.01 -13.12 -5.91
CA ARG A 78 -4.60 -12.87 -7.29
C ARG A 78 -4.45 -11.37 -7.62
N TYR A 79 -4.84 -10.49 -6.69
CA TYR A 79 -4.93 -9.04 -6.89
C TYR A 79 -4.17 -8.24 -5.83
N GLY A 80 -3.88 -6.98 -6.14
CA GLY A 80 -3.14 -6.06 -5.27
C GLY A 80 -1.64 -6.14 -5.47
N TYR A 81 -1.22 -6.43 -6.70
CA TYR A 81 0.18 -6.52 -7.08
C TYR A 81 0.45 -5.59 -8.25
N MET A 82 1.70 -5.15 -8.37
CA MET A 82 2.15 -4.63 -9.65
C MET A 82 2.21 -5.75 -10.69
N PHE A 83 1.92 -5.41 -11.94
CA PHE A 83 2.17 -6.31 -13.05
C PHE A 83 2.89 -5.60 -14.19
N GLU A 84 3.74 -6.34 -14.87
CA GLU A 84 4.59 -5.85 -15.94
C GLU A 84 4.09 -6.38 -17.28
N ILE A 85 4.18 -5.53 -18.31
CA ILE A 85 3.89 -5.90 -19.69
C ILE A 85 5.24 -6.09 -20.40
N ASN A 86 5.71 -7.34 -20.41
CA ASN A 86 6.85 -7.71 -21.21
C ASN A 86 6.49 -7.69 -22.69
N ASN A 87 7.46 -7.36 -23.54
CA ASN A 87 7.27 -7.27 -24.98
C ASN A 87 6.09 -6.37 -25.40
N ALA A 88 5.81 -5.29 -24.65
CA ALA A 88 4.67 -4.38 -24.87
C ALA A 88 4.61 -3.71 -26.26
N ALA A 89 5.70 -3.74 -27.03
CA ALA A 89 5.72 -3.26 -28.42
C ALA A 89 5.29 -4.32 -29.45
N SER A 90 5.08 -5.57 -29.02
CA SER A 90 4.69 -6.68 -29.88
C SER A 90 3.18 -6.66 -30.13
N ALA A 91 2.75 -6.89 -31.37
CA ALA A 91 1.33 -6.93 -31.70
C ALA A 91 0.60 -8.19 -31.15
N GLU A 92 1.34 -9.27 -30.88
CA GLU A 92 0.77 -10.59 -30.56
C GLU A 92 1.59 -11.36 -29.49
N GLY A 93 2.64 -10.75 -28.94
CA GLY A 93 3.59 -11.41 -28.04
C GLY A 93 3.78 -10.73 -26.69
N GLU A 94 2.82 -9.88 -26.30
CA GLU A 94 2.80 -9.28 -24.96
C GLU A 94 2.70 -10.39 -23.90
N GLU A 95 3.49 -10.26 -22.84
CA GLU A 95 3.45 -11.19 -21.71
C GLU A 95 3.20 -10.40 -20.43
N LEU A 96 2.09 -10.74 -19.76
CA LEU A 96 1.71 -10.12 -18.49
C LEU A 96 2.28 -10.92 -17.33
N VAL A 97 3.09 -10.26 -16.49
CA VAL A 97 3.72 -10.88 -15.33
C VAL A 97 3.29 -10.18 -14.05
N LYS A 98 2.60 -10.91 -13.16
CA LYS A 98 2.33 -10.45 -11.79
C LYS A 98 3.59 -10.57 -10.94
N HIS A 99 4.00 -9.47 -10.31
CA HIS A 99 5.16 -9.45 -9.42
C HIS A 99 4.77 -9.71 -7.97
N TYR A 100 4.35 -10.94 -7.68
CA TYR A 100 3.94 -11.35 -6.34
C TYR A 100 5.01 -11.11 -5.27
N ALA A 101 6.29 -11.20 -5.64
CA ALA A 101 7.42 -10.97 -4.73
C ALA A 101 7.48 -9.54 -4.18
N THR A 102 6.84 -8.56 -4.82
CA THR A 102 6.78 -7.17 -4.34
C THR A 102 5.76 -6.96 -3.23
N GLY A 103 5.00 -7.98 -2.86
CA GLY A 103 3.98 -7.91 -1.81
C GLY A 103 2.63 -7.40 -2.29
N ARG A 104 1.61 -7.66 -1.49
CA ARG A 104 0.20 -7.38 -1.80
C ARG A 104 -0.29 -6.13 -1.08
N LEU A 105 -0.45 -5.03 -1.81
CA LEU A 105 -0.65 -3.67 -1.28
C LEU A 105 -1.72 -2.92 -2.07
N SER A 106 -2.14 -1.77 -1.54
CA SER A 106 -2.79 -0.70 -2.30
C SER A 106 -1.73 0.04 -3.13
N HIS A 107 -1.12 -0.63 -4.12
CA HIS A 107 -0.02 -0.04 -4.88
C HIS A 107 -0.53 1.18 -5.65
N GLU A 108 -0.01 2.35 -5.31
CA GLU A 108 -0.24 3.56 -6.10
C GLU A 108 0.73 3.58 -7.29
N THR A 109 2.02 3.57 -7.00
CA THR A 109 3.11 3.57 -7.98
C THR A 109 4.41 3.03 -7.37
N ALA A 110 5.50 3.04 -8.15
CA ALA A 110 6.80 2.58 -7.72
C ALA A 110 7.94 3.52 -8.16
N ALA A 111 8.95 3.66 -7.32
CA ALA A 111 10.22 4.30 -7.68
C ALA A 111 11.34 3.26 -7.74
N ILE A 112 11.88 3.03 -8.94
CA ILE A 112 12.97 2.07 -9.17
C ILE A 112 14.30 2.82 -9.16
N MET A 113 15.21 2.40 -8.30
CA MET A 113 16.52 3.03 -8.16
C MET A 113 17.48 2.64 -9.29
N PRO A 114 18.57 3.40 -9.53
CA PRO A 114 19.51 3.13 -10.62
C PRO A 114 20.24 1.78 -10.59
N ASP A 115 20.25 1.07 -9.44
CA ASP A 115 20.71 -0.32 -9.40
C ASP A 115 19.80 -1.27 -10.19
N MET A 116 18.57 -0.84 -10.52
CA MET A 116 17.49 -1.62 -11.11
C MET A 116 17.12 -2.85 -10.27
N LYS A 117 17.27 -2.72 -8.94
CA LYS A 117 16.94 -3.77 -7.98
C LYS A 117 16.08 -3.25 -6.83
N THR A 118 16.42 -2.06 -6.34
CA THR A 118 15.73 -1.44 -5.22
C THR A 118 14.50 -0.69 -5.72
N VAL A 119 13.33 -1.06 -5.21
CA VAL A 119 12.03 -0.49 -5.57
C VAL A 119 11.36 0.03 -4.31
N TYR A 120 11.05 1.31 -4.28
CA TYR A 120 10.18 1.90 -3.25
C TYR A 120 8.74 1.87 -3.71
N MET A 121 7.84 1.45 -2.82
CA MET A 121 6.42 1.26 -3.13
C MET A 121 5.60 1.90 -2.02
N SER A 122 4.59 2.63 -2.44
CA SER A 122 3.61 3.28 -1.58
C SER A 122 2.34 2.44 -1.48
N ASP A 123 1.57 2.70 -0.43
CA ASP A 123 0.38 1.93 -0.05
C ASP A 123 -0.75 2.91 0.25
N ASP A 124 -1.59 3.20 -0.75
CA ASP A 124 -2.70 4.15 -0.62
C ASP A 124 -3.83 3.56 0.21
N ASP A 125 -3.75 3.75 1.52
CA ASP A 125 -4.80 3.42 2.44
C ASP A 125 -5.05 4.55 3.44
N SER A 126 -6.28 4.60 3.95
CA SER A 126 -6.73 5.66 4.83
C SER A 126 -7.75 5.15 5.82
N ALA A 127 -7.65 5.62 7.07
CA ALA A 127 -8.68 5.37 8.08
C ALA A 127 -10.07 5.91 7.73
N LYS A 128 -10.20 6.76 6.70
CA LYS A 128 -11.48 7.09 6.08
C LYS A 128 -12.23 5.84 5.58
N TYR A 129 -11.52 4.76 5.23
CA TYR A 129 -12.07 3.50 4.74
C TYR A 129 -12.33 2.48 5.85
N ASN A 130 -12.08 2.82 7.12
CA ASN A 130 -12.30 1.91 8.24
C ASN A 130 -13.78 1.48 8.33
N HIS A 131 -13.97 0.18 8.44
CA HIS A 131 -15.25 -0.45 8.73
C HIS A 131 -15.04 -1.68 9.62
N LYS A 132 -15.80 -1.77 10.71
CA LYS A 132 -15.68 -2.83 11.73
C LYS A 132 -15.74 -4.28 11.22
N VAL A 133 -16.31 -4.49 10.02
CA VAL A 133 -16.42 -5.82 9.39
C VAL A 133 -15.40 -5.99 8.26
N TYR A 134 -15.22 -4.94 7.46
CA TYR A 134 -14.65 -5.07 6.11
C TYR A 134 -13.27 -4.45 5.98
N ASN A 135 -12.87 -3.57 6.90
CA ASN A 135 -11.51 -3.04 6.99
C ASN A 135 -11.30 -2.49 8.41
N THR A 136 -10.76 -3.31 9.30
CA THR A 136 -10.73 -3.01 10.74
C THR A 136 -9.58 -2.12 11.17
N ALA A 137 -8.49 -2.07 10.39
CA ALA A 137 -7.28 -1.32 10.74
C ALA A 137 -6.62 -0.80 9.46
N SER A 138 -7.12 0.35 8.98
CA SER A 138 -6.54 1.04 7.82
C SER A 138 -5.38 1.94 8.23
N GLY A 139 -4.45 2.14 7.30
CA GLY A 139 -3.27 2.99 7.39
C GLY A 139 -2.17 2.44 6.46
N GLY A 140 -1.60 3.31 5.63
CA GLY A 140 -0.60 2.96 4.64
C GLY A 140 0.76 2.62 5.26
N VAL A 141 1.52 1.76 4.57
CA VAL A 141 2.89 1.38 4.92
C VAL A 141 3.82 1.73 3.76
N LEU A 142 4.98 2.31 4.05
CA LEU A 142 6.02 2.50 3.04
C LEU A 142 6.82 1.21 2.88
N PHE A 143 6.84 0.63 1.68
CA PHE A 143 7.56 -0.60 1.39
C PHE A 143 8.81 -0.36 0.55
N LYS A 144 9.74 -1.32 0.66
CA LYS A 144 10.90 -1.44 -0.21
C LYS A 144 11.07 -2.89 -0.60
N PHE A 145 11.21 -3.15 -1.90
CA PHE A 145 11.60 -4.44 -2.43
C PHE A 145 13.01 -4.36 -2.99
N VAL A 146 13.81 -5.40 -2.77
CA VAL A 146 15.15 -5.52 -3.37
C VAL A 146 15.20 -6.84 -4.12
N SER A 147 15.25 -6.77 -5.44
CA SER A 147 15.31 -7.96 -6.28
C SER A 147 16.63 -8.72 -6.11
N ASP A 148 16.61 -10.02 -6.42
CA ASP A 148 17.84 -10.82 -6.48
C ASP A 148 18.66 -10.49 -7.73
N HIS A 149 18.00 -10.19 -8.85
CA HIS A 149 18.63 -9.91 -10.14
C HIS A 149 18.28 -8.52 -10.68
N LYS A 150 19.26 -7.90 -11.35
CA LYS A 150 19.09 -6.57 -11.95
C LYS A 150 18.02 -6.63 -13.06
N GLY A 151 17.02 -5.77 -12.96
CA GLY A 151 15.95 -5.65 -13.97
C GLY A 151 14.95 -6.82 -13.98
N ASP A 152 14.86 -7.55 -12.88
CA ASP A 152 13.96 -8.70 -12.75
C ASP A 152 13.31 -8.67 -11.36
N LEU A 153 12.00 -8.41 -11.33
CA LEU A 153 11.23 -8.31 -10.08
C LEU A 153 10.65 -9.66 -9.63
N SER A 154 10.98 -10.76 -10.31
CA SER A 154 10.39 -12.07 -10.03
C SER A 154 10.84 -12.73 -8.73
N SER A 155 11.92 -12.26 -8.12
CA SER A 155 12.48 -12.78 -6.87
C SER A 155 13.23 -11.71 -6.10
N GLY A 156 13.16 -11.76 -4.77
CA GLY A 156 13.81 -10.77 -3.93
C GLY A 156 13.30 -10.75 -2.51
N THR A 157 13.64 -9.67 -1.81
CA THR A 157 13.30 -9.46 -0.39
C THR A 157 12.40 -8.26 -0.23
N LEU A 158 11.29 -8.46 0.50
CA LEU A 158 10.33 -7.42 0.85
C LEU A 158 10.63 -6.84 2.25
N TYR A 159 10.60 -5.53 2.35
CA TYR A 159 10.81 -4.76 3.57
C TYR A 159 9.69 -3.73 3.77
N ALA A 160 9.41 -3.40 5.03
CA ALA A 160 8.55 -2.28 5.41
C ALA A 160 9.33 -1.27 6.25
N ALA A 161 9.02 0.02 6.10
CA ALA A 161 9.66 1.08 6.85
C ALA A 161 9.18 1.11 8.30
N LYS A 162 10.11 1.30 9.23
CA LYS A 162 9.83 1.68 10.61
C LYS A 162 10.38 3.08 10.85
N LEU A 163 9.50 3.97 11.26
CA LEU A 163 9.79 5.38 11.46
C LEU A 163 9.98 5.73 12.92
N VAL A 164 10.82 6.73 13.15
CA VAL A 164 10.91 7.45 14.43
C VAL A 164 10.80 8.94 14.14
N GLN A 165 9.70 9.55 14.58
CA GLN A 165 9.42 10.97 14.42
C GLN A 165 10.38 11.84 15.24
N ASP A 166 10.72 13.01 14.71
CA ASP A 166 11.39 14.06 15.47
C ASP A 166 10.53 14.59 16.64
N GLY A 167 11.17 15.32 17.57
CA GLY A 167 10.51 15.83 18.79
C GLY A 167 9.46 16.94 18.59
N THR A 168 9.01 17.19 17.35
CA THR A 168 7.98 18.17 17.00
C THR A 168 6.84 17.50 16.23
N SER A 169 5.62 18.02 16.36
CA SER A 169 4.45 17.60 15.57
C SER A 169 4.15 18.51 14.38
N ASP A 170 4.86 19.63 14.25
CA ASP A 170 4.65 20.58 13.14
C ASP A 170 5.00 19.92 11.79
N PRO A 171 4.01 19.62 10.91
CA PRO A 171 4.25 18.88 9.67
C PRO A 171 5.21 19.59 8.72
N HIS A 172 5.40 20.92 8.84
CA HIS A 172 6.34 21.68 8.03
C HIS A 172 7.81 21.49 8.44
N LYS A 173 8.07 20.85 9.59
CA LYS A 173 9.41 20.72 10.18
C LYS A 173 9.74 19.29 10.57
N THR A 174 8.73 18.51 10.93
CA THR A 174 8.90 17.15 11.40
C THR A 174 9.34 16.26 10.27
N GLY A 175 10.46 15.56 10.46
CA GLY A 175 10.74 14.39 9.65
C GLY A 175 10.91 13.13 10.49
N PHE A 176 11.29 12.05 9.82
CA PHE A 176 11.35 10.71 10.36
C PHE A 176 12.70 10.05 10.09
N ASN A 177 13.32 9.48 11.11
CA ASN A 177 14.38 8.48 10.93
C ASN A 177 13.76 7.18 10.41
N VAL A 178 14.41 6.55 9.44
CA VAL A 178 13.91 5.35 8.77
C VAL A 178 14.82 4.17 9.05
N SER A 179 14.22 3.07 9.47
CA SER A 179 14.83 1.73 9.50
C SER A 179 13.96 0.75 8.73
N TRP A 180 14.52 -0.37 8.28
CA TRP A 180 13.82 -1.33 7.42
C TRP A 180 13.61 -2.66 8.12
N VAL A 181 12.35 -3.06 8.27
CA VAL A 181 11.94 -4.36 8.80
C VAL A 181 11.85 -5.34 7.64
N MET A 182 12.66 -6.40 7.64
CA MET A 182 12.55 -7.48 6.65
C MET A 182 11.28 -8.30 6.91
N LEU A 183 10.39 -8.34 5.93
CA LEU A 183 9.18 -9.15 6.00
C LEU A 183 9.47 -10.58 5.53
N GLY A 184 10.05 -10.75 4.35
CA GLY A 184 10.33 -12.07 3.80
C GLY A 184 11.13 -12.03 2.51
N LYS A 185 11.67 -13.18 2.11
CA LYS A 185 12.35 -13.38 0.84
C LYS A 185 11.71 -14.54 0.10
N SER A 186 11.30 -14.34 -1.15
CA SER A 186 10.67 -15.38 -1.97
C SER A 186 10.72 -15.01 -3.46
N ASN A 187 9.97 -15.74 -4.28
CA ASN A 187 9.83 -15.54 -5.72
C ASN A 187 8.39 -15.76 -6.18
N ASN A 188 8.06 -15.23 -7.36
CA ASN A 188 6.71 -15.27 -7.92
C ASN A 188 6.16 -16.69 -8.05
N ALA A 189 7.00 -17.69 -8.37
CA ALA A 189 6.57 -19.07 -8.53
C ALA A 189 6.14 -19.69 -7.19
N GLN A 190 6.92 -19.49 -6.13
CA GLN A 190 6.59 -19.98 -4.80
C GLN A 190 5.34 -19.30 -4.24
N ILE A 191 5.27 -17.97 -4.35
CA ILE A 191 4.11 -17.21 -3.88
C ILE A 191 2.87 -17.57 -4.70
N GLY A 192 3.00 -17.71 -6.02
CA GLY A 192 1.94 -18.22 -6.89
C GLY A 192 1.43 -19.60 -6.48
N GLY A 193 2.32 -20.47 -5.99
CA GLY A 193 1.96 -21.76 -5.40
C GLY A 193 1.12 -21.62 -4.12
N TRP A 194 1.49 -20.70 -3.22
CA TRP A 194 0.67 -20.40 -2.03
C TRP A 194 -0.68 -19.81 -2.39
N ILE A 195 -0.73 -18.90 -3.38
CA ILE A 195 -1.98 -18.30 -3.87
C ILE A 195 -2.92 -19.39 -4.39
N ALA A 196 -2.39 -20.36 -5.14
CA ALA A 196 -3.18 -21.44 -5.72
C ALA A 196 -3.88 -22.32 -4.68
N GLU A 197 -3.38 -22.38 -3.43
CA GLU A 197 -4.06 -23.08 -2.32
C GLU A 197 -5.44 -22.47 -1.98
N TYR A 198 -5.74 -21.25 -2.46
CA TYR A 198 -7.00 -20.53 -2.20
C TYR A 198 -7.91 -20.42 -3.43
N ASP A 199 -7.54 -21.01 -4.58
CA ASP A 199 -8.32 -20.87 -5.83
C ASP A 199 -9.68 -21.59 -5.81
N ASP A 200 -9.82 -22.61 -4.97
CA ASP A 200 -11.03 -23.44 -4.89
C ASP A 200 -12.00 -23.00 -3.77
N VAL A 201 -11.70 -21.90 -3.06
CA VAL A 201 -12.59 -21.35 -2.01
C VAL A 201 -13.90 -20.88 -2.64
N LYS A 202 -15.02 -21.24 -2.01
CA LYS A 202 -16.38 -20.92 -2.46
C LYS A 202 -17.15 -20.14 -1.40
N VAL A 203 -18.24 -19.52 -1.84
CA VAL A 203 -19.23 -18.92 -0.93
C VAL A 203 -19.80 -19.96 0.05
N SER A 204 -19.94 -21.22 -0.37
CA SER A 204 -20.42 -22.31 0.50
C SER A 204 -19.48 -22.67 1.65
N ASP A 205 -18.22 -22.27 1.57
CA ASP A 205 -17.20 -22.56 2.59
C ASP A 205 -17.17 -21.48 3.67
N TYR A 206 -17.96 -20.41 3.51
CA TYR A 206 -18.02 -19.33 4.49
C TYR A 206 -18.66 -19.82 5.80
N VAL A 207 -17.94 -19.58 6.90
CA VAL A 207 -18.42 -19.80 8.27
C VAL A 207 -18.20 -18.51 9.07
N GLU A 208 -19.26 -18.00 9.70
CA GLU A 208 -19.21 -16.77 10.48
C GLU A 208 -18.13 -16.87 11.59
N GLY A 209 -17.26 -15.86 11.66
CA GLY A 209 -16.15 -15.82 12.62
C GLY A 209 -14.92 -16.67 12.26
N GLN A 210 -14.92 -17.38 11.13
CA GLN A 210 -13.76 -18.11 10.62
C GLN A 210 -13.21 -17.47 9.33
N SER A 211 -11.99 -17.86 8.96
CA SER A 211 -11.36 -17.43 7.71
C SER A 211 -10.98 -18.65 6.88
N ASN A 212 -11.30 -18.62 5.58
CA ASN A 212 -10.77 -19.56 4.58
C ASN A 212 -9.42 -19.07 3.99
N TYR A 213 -8.96 -17.92 4.46
CA TYR A 213 -7.76 -17.21 4.02
C TYR A 213 -6.80 -17.04 5.20
N VAL A 214 -5.61 -16.45 4.98
CA VAL A 214 -4.66 -16.16 6.06
C VAL A 214 -5.33 -15.28 7.11
N SER A 215 -5.43 -15.79 8.34
CA SER A 215 -6.10 -15.12 9.46
C SER A 215 -5.15 -14.19 10.22
N ASN A 216 -5.70 -13.32 11.07
CA ASN A 216 -4.87 -12.51 11.97
C ASN A 216 -4.08 -13.38 12.97
N GLU A 217 -4.61 -14.53 13.37
CA GLU A 217 -3.91 -15.50 14.21
C GLU A 217 -2.72 -16.11 13.47
N ASP A 218 -2.89 -16.47 12.19
CA ASP A 218 -1.80 -16.95 11.34
C ASP A 218 -0.67 -15.91 11.21
N ILE A 219 -1.04 -14.64 10.97
CA ILE A 219 -0.08 -13.53 10.88
C ILE A 219 0.64 -13.33 12.21
N ASN A 220 -0.07 -13.41 13.34
CA ASN A 220 0.53 -13.32 14.67
C ASN A 220 1.53 -14.46 14.90
N ASN A 221 1.11 -15.71 14.70
CA ASN A 221 1.95 -16.89 14.87
C ASN A 221 3.20 -16.84 13.98
N TRP A 222 3.07 -16.32 12.76
CA TRP A 222 4.19 -16.07 11.86
C TRP A 222 5.16 -15.01 12.43
N ALA A 223 4.64 -13.88 12.89
CA ALA A 223 5.45 -12.80 13.45
C ALA A 223 6.14 -13.20 14.77
N GLU A 224 5.46 -13.95 15.63
CA GLU A 224 6.01 -14.51 16.86
C GLU A 224 7.14 -15.50 16.58
N GLY A 225 6.94 -16.44 15.65
CA GLY A 225 7.98 -17.36 15.21
C GLY A 225 9.20 -16.63 14.63
N LYS A 226 9.00 -15.52 13.91
CA LYS A 226 10.08 -14.70 13.34
C LYS A 226 10.84 -13.91 14.40
N THR A 227 10.15 -13.42 15.43
CA THR A 227 10.74 -12.54 16.47
C THR A 227 11.21 -13.29 17.71
N GLY A 228 10.74 -14.52 17.92
CA GLY A 228 10.93 -15.30 19.15
C GLY A 228 10.23 -14.70 20.37
N LYS A 229 9.19 -13.88 20.16
CA LYS A 229 8.46 -13.16 21.21
C LYS A 229 6.99 -13.53 21.16
N ASP A 230 6.36 -13.60 22.33
CA ASP A 230 4.91 -13.65 22.50
C ASP A 230 4.38 -12.22 22.29
N LEU A 231 3.72 -11.99 21.15
CA LEU A 231 3.23 -10.68 20.71
C LEU A 231 1.79 -10.44 21.16
N ASN A 232 1.00 -11.49 21.35
CA ASN A 232 -0.40 -11.40 21.77
C ASN A 232 -0.60 -11.53 23.30
N GLY A 233 0.43 -11.96 24.04
CA GLY A 233 0.43 -12.13 25.49
C GLY A 233 -0.26 -13.40 25.98
N ASP A 234 -0.43 -14.42 25.14
CA ASP A 234 -1.11 -15.67 25.50
C ASP A 234 -0.24 -16.66 26.29
N GLY A 235 1.05 -16.33 26.48
CA GLY A 235 2.03 -17.13 27.20
C GLY A 235 2.79 -18.12 26.33
N THR A 236 2.56 -18.14 25.02
CA THR A 236 3.25 -18.99 24.06
C THR A 236 3.84 -18.19 22.90
N VAL A 237 4.88 -18.73 22.26
CA VAL A 237 5.41 -18.18 21.01
C VAL A 237 4.86 -19.06 19.89
N GLY A 238 3.95 -18.49 19.10
CA GLY A 238 3.36 -19.12 17.94
C GLY A 238 4.38 -19.47 16.86
N SER A 239 3.95 -20.30 15.92
CA SER A 239 4.74 -20.67 14.75
C SER A 239 3.84 -20.80 13.52
N TYR A 240 4.41 -20.52 12.36
CA TYR A 240 3.70 -20.65 11.08
C TYR A 240 4.59 -21.33 10.04
N LYS A 241 3.97 -22.02 9.09
CA LYS A 241 4.64 -23.00 8.22
C LYS A 241 5.58 -22.39 7.16
N ASP A 242 5.32 -21.16 6.72
CA ASP A 242 6.07 -20.50 5.65
C ASP A 242 5.91 -18.96 5.71
N ASP A 243 6.54 -18.23 4.78
CA ASP A 243 6.53 -16.76 4.76
C ASP A 243 5.35 -16.16 3.97
N ARG A 244 4.30 -16.93 3.63
CA ARG A 244 3.16 -16.37 2.88
C ARG A 244 2.49 -15.15 3.52
N PRO A 245 2.42 -14.99 4.86
CA PRO A 245 1.83 -13.78 5.44
C PRO A 245 2.54 -12.50 4.98
N ALA A 246 3.86 -12.55 4.76
CA ALA A 246 4.62 -11.41 4.25
C ALA A 246 4.18 -10.94 2.86
N PHE A 247 3.69 -11.84 2.01
CA PHE A 247 3.38 -11.56 0.60
C PHE A 247 1.89 -11.55 0.26
N LEU A 248 1.04 -12.20 1.08
CA LEU A 248 -0.41 -12.26 0.89
C LEU A 248 -1.17 -11.27 1.78
N GLU A 249 -0.59 -10.89 2.92
CA GLU A 249 -1.17 -9.97 3.91
C GLU A 249 -0.13 -8.91 4.33
N SER A 250 0.64 -8.39 3.35
CA SER A 250 1.87 -7.61 3.55
C SER A 250 1.73 -6.46 4.54
N ARG A 251 0.64 -5.70 4.51
CA ARG A 251 0.36 -4.60 5.47
C ARG A 251 0.24 -5.11 6.91
N ARG A 252 -0.59 -6.13 7.13
CA ARG A 252 -0.79 -6.71 8.47
C ARG A 252 0.47 -7.41 8.96
N ALA A 253 1.21 -8.07 8.07
CA ALA A 253 2.51 -8.65 8.37
C ALA A 253 3.54 -7.58 8.77
N ALA A 254 3.55 -6.42 8.10
CA ALA A 254 4.39 -5.29 8.46
C ALA A 254 4.07 -4.75 9.86
N ALA A 255 2.77 -4.50 10.14
CA ALA A 255 2.31 -4.04 11.44
C ALA A 255 2.60 -5.06 12.56
N ALA A 256 2.41 -6.35 12.31
CA ALA A 256 2.72 -7.43 13.26
C ALA A 256 4.21 -7.50 13.63
N LEU A 257 5.11 -7.11 12.71
CA LEU A 257 6.55 -6.98 12.98
C LEU A 257 6.96 -5.58 13.50
N GLY A 258 5.99 -4.69 13.73
CA GLY A 258 6.20 -3.36 14.29
C GLY A 258 6.84 -2.35 13.33
N ALA A 259 6.58 -2.51 12.03
CA ALA A 259 6.78 -1.45 11.04
C ALA A 259 5.69 -0.37 11.19
N THR A 260 5.94 0.82 10.63
CA THR A 260 5.01 1.95 10.65
C THR A 260 3.91 1.74 9.61
N ASN A 261 2.66 1.85 10.05
CA ASN A 261 1.44 1.65 9.27
C ASN A 261 0.44 2.80 9.45
N GLU A 262 0.94 3.99 9.78
CA GLU A 262 0.15 5.17 10.10
C GLU A 262 -0.02 6.15 8.94
N TRP A 263 0.58 5.91 7.76
CA TRP A 263 0.45 6.85 6.64
C TRP A 263 -1.02 7.00 6.21
N ASP A 264 -1.44 8.23 5.91
CA ASP A 264 -2.80 8.52 5.45
C ASP A 264 -2.77 8.90 3.97
N LYS A 265 -3.21 7.96 3.12
CA LYS A 265 -3.10 8.04 1.66
C LYS A 265 -1.66 8.24 1.17
N LEU A 266 -0.81 7.23 1.39
CA LEU A 266 0.55 7.23 0.85
C LEU A 266 0.48 6.95 -0.65
N GLU A 267 0.43 8.01 -1.45
CA GLU A 267 0.18 7.93 -2.89
C GLU A 267 1.50 7.97 -3.68
N GLY A 268 1.84 9.07 -4.35
CA GLY A 268 2.94 9.08 -5.30
C GLY A 268 4.30 8.79 -4.67
N VAL A 269 5.10 7.93 -5.31
CA VAL A 269 6.52 7.73 -4.99
C VAL A 269 7.34 7.82 -6.27
N THR A 270 8.44 8.58 -6.22
CA THR A 270 9.31 8.78 -7.40
C THR A 270 10.76 8.97 -6.98
N SER A 271 11.67 8.84 -7.94
CA SER A 271 13.10 9.07 -7.69
C SER A 271 13.81 9.66 -8.90
N TYR A 272 14.91 10.37 -8.63
CA TYR A 272 15.88 10.75 -9.64
C TYR A 272 17.29 10.63 -9.05
N GLY A 273 18.15 9.81 -9.66
CA GLY A 273 19.47 9.53 -9.12
C GLY A 273 19.39 8.85 -7.74
N SER A 274 19.91 9.52 -6.71
CA SER A 274 19.89 9.05 -5.31
C SER A 274 18.84 9.75 -4.45
N THR A 275 17.93 10.52 -5.05
CA THR A 275 16.89 11.25 -4.31
C THR A 275 15.54 10.57 -4.54
N VAL A 276 14.83 10.29 -3.45
CA VAL A 276 13.51 9.66 -3.41
C VAL A 276 12.52 10.65 -2.83
N TYR A 277 11.35 10.76 -3.44
CA TYR A 277 10.23 11.56 -2.96
C TYR A 277 9.03 10.67 -2.68
N VAL A 278 8.31 10.95 -1.60
CA VAL A 278 7.13 10.20 -1.16
C VAL A 278 6.03 11.20 -0.83
N GLY A 279 4.91 11.11 -1.55
CA GLY A 279 3.71 11.92 -1.37
C GLY A 279 2.74 11.24 -0.42
N ALA A 280 2.22 12.03 0.52
CA ALA A 280 1.05 11.67 1.31
C ALA A 280 -0.05 12.67 0.97
N SER A 281 -1.16 12.16 0.47
CA SER A 281 -2.31 12.96 0.09
C SER A 281 -2.88 13.71 1.30
N SER A 282 -2.72 13.19 2.51
CA SER A 282 -3.20 13.82 3.74
C SER A 282 -2.24 13.55 4.89
N LEU A 283 -2.08 14.52 5.79
CA LEU A 283 -1.40 14.34 7.09
C LEU A 283 -2.46 14.41 8.19
N SER A 284 -3.46 13.54 8.09
CA SER A 284 -4.62 13.49 8.99
C SER A 284 -4.85 12.07 9.46
N TRP A 285 -5.98 11.83 10.15
CA TRP A 285 -6.40 10.51 10.60
C TRP A 285 -5.25 9.75 11.27
N THR A 286 -4.79 8.63 10.71
CA THR A 286 -3.72 7.81 11.29
C THR A 286 -2.40 8.55 11.54
N MET A 287 -2.14 9.67 10.85
CA MET A 287 -0.97 10.51 11.09
C MET A 287 -1.22 11.65 12.09
N ASP A 288 -2.47 11.94 12.43
CA ASP A 288 -2.84 12.99 13.40
C ASP A 288 -2.61 12.47 14.83
N LYS A 289 -1.83 13.22 15.61
CA LYS A 289 -1.52 12.88 17.01
C LYS A 289 -2.76 12.69 17.90
N THR A 290 -3.91 13.21 17.49
CA THR A 290 -5.19 13.10 18.23
C THR A 290 -6.04 11.90 17.81
N TRP A 291 -5.66 11.20 16.74
CA TRP A 291 -6.39 10.03 16.26
C TRP A 291 -6.14 8.79 17.10
N GLY A 292 -4.92 8.59 17.57
CA GLY A 292 -4.54 7.42 18.36
C GLY A 292 -4.22 6.18 17.53
N ASP A 293 -3.55 5.22 18.17
CA ASP A 293 -2.92 4.05 17.53
C ASP A 293 -3.91 2.87 17.43
N PRO A 294 -4.35 2.46 16.22
CA PRO A 294 -5.19 1.29 16.05
C PRO A 294 -4.38 0.00 16.18
N ASN A 295 -4.78 -0.88 17.09
CA ASN A 295 -4.26 -2.24 17.11
C ASN A 295 -4.56 -2.95 15.78
N TRP A 296 -3.52 -3.34 15.04
CA TRP A 296 -3.65 -3.90 13.69
C TRP A 296 -4.56 -5.14 13.61
N MET A 297 -4.61 -5.94 14.68
CA MET A 297 -5.38 -7.18 14.72
C MET A 297 -6.88 -6.94 14.98
N THR A 298 -7.20 -6.02 15.88
CA THR A 298 -8.58 -5.82 16.37
C THR A 298 -9.24 -4.55 15.83
N GLY A 299 -8.46 -3.61 15.31
CA GLY A 299 -8.91 -2.27 14.96
C GLY A 299 -9.20 -1.36 16.16
N LYS A 300 -9.07 -1.87 17.39
CA LYS A 300 -9.31 -1.07 18.59
C LYS A 300 -8.23 -0.01 18.71
N ARG A 301 -8.63 1.25 18.75
CA ARG A 301 -7.74 2.40 18.91
C ARG A 301 -7.39 2.66 20.37
N ASP A 302 -6.11 2.91 20.63
CA ASP A 302 -5.60 3.53 21.85
C ASP A 302 -5.43 5.03 21.61
N GLU A 303 -6.39 5.83 22.07
CA GLU A 303 -6.38 7.30 21.91
C GLU A 303 -5.31 8.00 22.77
N THR A 304 -4.63 7.27 23.65
CA THR A 304 -3.54 7.81 24.49
C THR A 304 -2.15 7.64 23.86
N ASN A 305 -2.04 6.82 22.81
CA ASN A 305 -0.82 6.59 22.06
C ASN A 305 -0.98 7.16 20.64
N GLY A 306 -0.16 8.14 20.26
CA GLY A 306 -0.22 8.75 18.94
C GLY A 306 0.39 7.90 17.80
N GLY A 307 0.98 6.75 18.09
CA GLY A 307 1.67 5.91 17.10
C GLY A 307 3.07 6.41 16.73
N ALA A 308 3.67 5.81 15.71
CA ALA A 308 4.99 6.18 15.20
C ALA A 308 4.98 7.51 14.40
N ILE A 309 3.81 7.91 13.89
CA ILE A 309 3.56 9.20 13.23
C ILE A 309 2.43 9.90 14.00
N ALA A 310 2.76 11.04 14.62
CA ALA A 310 1.87 11.83 15.45
C ALA A 310 2.10 13.33 15.16
N LEU A 311 1.56 13.79 14.03
CA LEU A 311 1.66 15.17 13.54
C LEU A 311 0.48 16.03 13.97
N ASP A 312 0.65 17.36 13.90
CA ASP A 312 -0.46 18.29 13.81
C ASP A 312 -1.16 18.10 12.46
N LYS A 313 -2.49 18.05 12.51
CA LYS A 313 -3.32 17.75 11.35
C LYS A 313 -3.08 18.75 10.21
N GLU A 314 -2.85 18.23 9.00
CA GLU A 314 -2.76 19.01 7.76
C GLU A 314 -3.49 18.26 6.62
N ASP A 315 -4.76 18.64 6.38
CA ASP A 315 -5.65 17.96 5.42
C ASP A 315 -5.22 18.16 3.95
N CYS A 316 -4.29 19.08 3.66
CA CYS A 316 -3.76 19.32 2.32
C CYS A 316 -2.56 18.44 1.98
N GLY A 317 -2.08 17.60 2.92
CA GLY A 317 -1.03 16.62 2.65
C GLY A 317 0.35 17.25 2.45
N GLY A 318 1.25 16.46 1.85
CA GLY A 318 2.59 16.91 1.54
C GLY A 318 3.48 15.84 0.94
N VAL A 319 4.66 16.26 0.50
CA VAL A 319 5.71 15.40 -0.04
C VAL A 319 6.92 15.45 0.89
N TYR A 320 7.45 14.27 1.20
CA TYR A 320 8.71 14.06 1.90
C TYR A 320 9.82 13.73 0.89
N VAL A 321 11.06 14.04 1.25
CA VAL A 321 12.25 13.74 0.45
C VAL A 321 13.28 13.00 1.28
N ALA A 322 14.00 12.08 0.64
CA ALA A 322 15.13 11.37 1.20
C ALA A 322 16.26 11.29 0.19
N ASN A 323 17.50 11.29 0.68
CA ASN A 323 18.66 10.88 -0.11
C ASN A 323 19.09 9.48 0.31
N THR A 324 19.42 8.66 -0.66
CA THR A 324 19.86 7.29 -0.42
C THR A 324 21.35 7.20 -0.15
N GLY A 325 21.75 6.18 0.61
CA GLY A 325 23.13 5.70 0.62
C GLY A 325 23.53 5.04 -0.70
N ALA A 326 24.78 4.54 -0.77
CA ALA A 326 25.28 3.79 -1.92
C ALA A 326 24.59 2.42 -2.10
N ASP A 327 23.97 1.92 -1.04
CA ASP A 327 23.12 0.73 -1.00
C ASP A 327 21.65 1.04 -1.38
N TYR A 328 21.39 2.27 -1.82
CA TYR A 328 20.07 2.79 -2.15
C TYR A 328 19.06 2.79 -1.00
N ASN A 329 19.48 2.60 0.26
CA ASN A 329 18.60 2.74 1.42
C ASN A 329 18.36 4.22 1.77
N ILE A 330 17.12 4.57 2.07
CA ILE A 330 16.79 5.80 2.80
C ILE A 330 16.87 5.56 4.30
N THR A 331 17.43 6.53 5.02
CA THR A 331 17.57 6.52 6.49
C THR A 331 16.88 7.71 7.15
N ARG A 332 16.42 8.70 6.37
CA ARG A 332 15.77 9.92 6.87
C ARG A 332 14.81 10.48 5.80
N LEU A 333 13.57 10.77 6.19
CA LEU A 333 12.55 11.44 5.38
C LEU A 333 12.28 12.84 5.90
N GLU A 334 12.70 13.87 5.17
CA GLU A 334 12.48 15.27 5.53
C GLU A 334 11.24 15.84 4.83
N PRO A 335 10.48 16.75 5.46
CA PRO A 335 9.41 17.43 4.77
C PRO A 335 9.99 18.26 3.62
N HIS A 336 9.46 18.10 2.42
CA HIS A 336 9.91 18.82 1.22
C HIS A 336 8.93 19.93 0.85
N VAL A 337 7.67 19.55 0.59
CA VAL A 337 6.60 20.47 0.22
C VAL A 337 5.36 20.04 0.96
N ILE A 338 4.93 20.86 1.93
CA ILE A 338 3.74 20.60 2.72
C ILE A 338 2.68 21.62 2.32
N GLY A 339 1.45 21.11 2.10
CA GLY A 339 0.26 21.92 1.86
C GLY A 339 -0.06 22.81 3.06
N LYS A 340 -1.14 23.59 2.98
CA LYS A 340 -1.59 24.36 4.12
C LYS A 340 -3.10 24.48 4.17
N THR A 341 -3.69 23.89 5.20
CA THR A 341 -5.14 23.92 5.42
C THR A 341 -5.55 25.29 5.94
N THR A 342 -6.51 25.92 5.27
CA THR A 342 -7.11 27.19 5.68
C THR A 342 -8.19 26.96 6.74
N ALA A 343 -8.61 28.02 7.43
CA ALA A 343 -9.63 27.94 8.48
C ALA A 343 -11.00 27.40 7.99
N ASP A 344 -11.30 27.54 6.69
CA ASP A 344 -12.51 26.98 6.06
C ASP A 344 -12.32 25.55 5.50
N GLY A 345 -11.17 24.91 5.78
CA GLY A 345 -10.88 23.52 5.41
C GLY A 345 -10.42 23.31 3.97
N LYS A 346 -10.17 24.40 3.24
CA LYS A 346 -9.53 24.41 1.90
C LYS A 346 -8.02 24.39 2.02
N CYS A 347 -7.34 24.49 0.89
CA CYS A 347 -5.89 24.65 0.83
C CYS A 347 -5.50 26.05 0.37
N GLU A 348 -4.37 26.55 0.86
CA GLU A 348 -3.79 27.81 0.37
C GLU A 348 -3.46 27.70 -1.12
N VAL A 349 -3.94 28.67 -1.91
CA VAL A 349 -3.86 28.66 -3.38
C VAL A 349 -2.44 28.61 -3.95
N ASP A 350 -1.43 28.97 -3.15
CA ASP A 350 -0.01 28.98 -3.56
C ASP A 350 0.77 27.76 -3.05
N ARG A 351 0.06 26.72 -2.58
CA ARG A 351 0.65 25.46 -2.09
C ARG A 351 -0.10 24.25 -2.64
N PRO A 352 0.56 23.09 -2.80
CA PRO A 352 -0.14 21.88 -3.21
C PRO A 352 -1.23 21.45 -2.24
N ALA A 353 -2.31 20.90 -2.80
CA ALA A 353 -3.39 20.25 -2.10
C ALA A 353 -3.47 18.77 -2.51
N ASN A 354 -3.49 17.89 -1.51
CA ASN A 354 -3.58 16.44 -1.69
C ASN A 354 -2.68 15.90 -2.80
N PRO A 355 -1.33 15.98 -2.63
CA PRO A 355 -0.39 15.40 -3.56
C PRO A 355 -0.69 13.92 -3.81
N ASP A 356 -0.96 13.61 -5.07
CA ASP A 356 -1.20 12.26 -5.56
C ASP A 356 0.04 11.84 -6.37
N ASN A 357 -0.08 11.75 -7.70
CA ASN A 357 1.00 11.30 -8.56
C ASN A 357 2.11 12.36 -8.67
N ILE A 358 3.35 11.94 -8.45
CA ILE A 358 4.54 12.80 -8.47
C ILE A 358 5.61 12.28 -9.43
N LEU A 359 6.41 13.20 -9.99
CA LEU A 359 7.50 12.85 -10.92
C LEU A 359 8.75 13.69 -10.63
N ALA A 360 9.84 13.03 -10.24
CA ALA A 360 11.15 13.66 -10.11
C ALA A 360 11.85 13.72 -11.46
N LEU A 361 12.43 14.88 -11.74
CA LEU A 361 13.18 15.18 -12.96
C LEU A 361 14.61 15.59 -12.62
N ALA A 362 15.44 15.66 -13.66
CA ALA A 362 16.80 16.15 -13.54
C ALA A 362 16.86 17.56 -12.95
N GLY A 363 17.91 17.82 -12.16
CA GLY A 363 18.15 19.14 -11.57
C GLY A 363 17.29 19.44 -10.33
N GLY A 364 16.72 18.41 -9.68
CA GLY A 364 15.95 18.57 -8.43
C GLY A 364 14.52 19.05 -8.64
N VAL A 365 14.05 19.10 -9.90
CA VAL A 365 12.68 19.51 -10.21
C VAL A 365 11.72 18.38 -9.86
N LEU A 366 10.65 18.72 -9.13
CA LEU A 366 9.57 17.79 -8.78
C LEU A 366 8.26 18.29 -9.39
N LEU A 367 7.57 17.44 -10.13
CA LEU A 367 6.19 17.66 -10.55
C LEU A 367 5.24 17.00 -9.55
N ILE A 368 4.17 17.70 -9.16
CA ILE A 368 3.15 17.20 -8.22
C ILE A 368 1.78 17.41 -8.84
N GLY A 369 1.04 16.33 -9.09
CA GLY A 369 -0.39 16.37 -9.41
C GLY A 369 -1.24 16.38 -8.14
N GLU A 370 -2.34 17.13 -8.16
CA GLU A 370 -3.36 17.12 -7.11
C GLU A 370 -4.49 16.14 -7.42
N ASP A 371 -4.96 15.41 -6.40
CA ASP A 371 -6.31 14.80 -6.36
C ASP A 371 -7.07 15.31 -5.12
N ALA A 372 -7.29 16.63 -5.10
CA ALA A 372 -7.87 17.33 -3.96
C ALA A 372 -9.37 17.58 -4.16
N GLY A 373 -9.76 17.77 -5.42
CA GLY A 373 -11.10 18.10 -5.85
C GLY A 373 -11.56 19.48 -5.41
N LYS A 374 -12.77 19.85 -5.85
CA LYS A 374 -13.35 21.20 -5.69
C LYS A 374 -13.51 21.70 -4.25
N LYS A 375 -13.38 20.79 -3.27
CA LYS A 375 -13.46 21.12 -1.84
C LYS A 375 -12.15 21.73 -1.32
N LYS A 376 -11.05 21.57 -2.04
CA LYS A 376 -9.71 21.99 -1.62
C LYS A 376 -9.20 23.13 -2.47
N HIS A 377 -9.18 22.96 -3.79
CA HIS A 377 -8.94 24.01 -4.78
C HIS A 377 -10.08 24.08 -5.80
N PRO A 378 -10.29 25.21 -6.52
CA PRO A 378 -11.35 25.31 -7.52
C PRO A 378 -11.23 24.30 -8.68
N VAL A 379 -9.98 23.95 -9.01
CA VAL A 379 -9.55 22.92 -9.96
C VAL A 379 -8.29 22.28 -9.41
N ASP A 380 -8.07 21.00 -9.70
CA ASP A 380 -6.81 20.34 -9.41
C ASP A 380 -5.70 20.91 -10.29
N MET A 381 -4.51 21.12 -9.70
CA MET A 381 -3.37 21.76 -10.35
C MET A 381 -2.19 20.79 -10.57
N LEU A 382 -1.31 21.16 -11.49
CA LEU A 382 0.01 20.55 -11.64
C LEU A 382 1.06 21.54 -11.18
N TRP A 383 1.82 21.17 -10.15
CA TRP A 383 2.88 21.99 -9.58
C TRP A 383 4.23 21.62 -10.15
N MET A 384 5.10 22.61 -10.27
CA MET A 384 6.52 22.41 -10.53
C MET A 384 7.30 23.06 -9.39
N VAL A 385 7.92 22.22 -8.57
CA VAL A 385 8.76 22.62 -7.43
C VAL A 385 10.22 22.53 -7.86
N LYS A 386 11.02 23.51 -7.47
CA LYS A 386 12.44 23.64 -7.83
C LYS A 386 13.31 23.90 -6.62
#